data_AF-A0A3D8HNM1-F1
#
_entry.id   AF-A0A3D8HNM1-F1
#
_cell.length_a   1.000
_cell.length_b   1.000
_cell.length_c   1.000
_cell.angle_alpha   90.00
_cell.angle_beta   90.00
_cell.angle_gamma   90.00
#
_symmetry.space_group_name_H-M   'P 1'
#
loop_
_entity.id
_entity.type
_entity.pdbx_description
1 polymer ?
#
loop_
_entity_poly.entity_id
_entity_poly.type
_entity_poly.pdbx_seq_one_letter_code
_entity_poly.pdbx_strand_id
1 'polypeptide(L)'
;MKELKILVIVGVVVGILYWGVEPLAHSVFHPKTAPVDFAFNDLQSIDLSKGDKDRGEAIATGTCIACHNIKAAGIDNGPLQFDGGKDGKITTPDLSTAGAIYDEKFLAALIIDPVHALKLGHKFNDENPFPMLPYAPEGDDMEQEVADIVAYLKSIGNASLRNEVIYSEEYTAQKEALAKSELSDSKKEAILKDLEERLTNKAVFHDACSRCHNIRYDEPKSAEHLAQVLIKRNEIKNYLGAEAPDLSMIIRAKGEHYLEAFINNPQRVAYSAIKQAILDSLVNQRKAEEIEKINVDSSLSDKQKLQKIAAEEEKDAKAYGISLPENTAKSPWQEDDDYTNLAKEMGVMPVGLSMPRVGLTEESQERVIAYLESVGDSKKQEREALGVYLIIFFGVMSVLAYLWKRKIWKQLH
;
A
#
# COMPACT_ATOMS: atom_id res chain seq x y z
N MET A 1 -52.04 1.82 15.15
CA MET A 1 -51.60 0.85 14.12
C MET A 1 -50.91 1.52 12.92
N LYS A 2 -51.33 2.72 12.48
CA LYS A 2 -50.66 3.44 11.39
C LYS A 2 -49.19 3.76 11.69
N GLU A 3 -48.83 4.16 12.91
CA GLU A 3 -47.43 4.48 13.20
C GLU A 3 -46.53 3.25 13.31
N LEU A 4 -47.05 2.12 13.79
CA LEU A 4 -46.31 0.86 13.79
C LEU A 4 -46.04 0.40 12.36
N LYS A 5 -47.02 0.58 11.44
CA LYS A 5 -46.82 0.34 10.01
C LYS A 5 -45.76 1.27 9.42
N ILE A 6 -45.75 2.56 9.79
CA ILE A 6 -44.72 3.52 9.36
C ILE A 6 -43.33 3.09 9.89
N LEU A 7 -43.22 2.70 11.16
CA LEU A 7 -41.95 2.24 11.73
C LEU A 7 -41.44 0.98 11.03
N VAL A 8 -42.32 0.02 10.74
CA VAL A 8 -41.97 -1.18 9.97
C VAL A 8 -41.52 -0.80 8.56
N ILE A 9 -42.20 0.13 7.89
CA ILE A 9 -41.80 0.60 6.56
C ILE A 9 -40.43 1.28 6.61
N VAL A 10 -40.19 2.17 7.57
CA VAL A 10 -38.88 2.81 7.74
C VAL A 10 -37.80 1.78 8.05
N GLY A 11 -38.07 0.81 8.95
CA GLY A 11 -37.14 -0.27 9.26
C GLY A 11 -36.81 -1.14 8.04
N VAL A 12 -37.81 -1.43 7.19
CA VAL A 12 -37.61 -2.15 5.93
C VAL A 12 -36.79 -1.32 4.94
N VAL A 13 -37.09 -0.03 4.78
CA VAL A 13 -36.33 0.86 3.87
C VAL A 13 -34.89 1.01 4.34
N VAL A 14 -34.66 1.23 5.63
CA VAL A 14 -33.31 1.28 6.22
C VAL A 14 -32.60 -0.06 6.06
N GLY A 15 -33.29 -1.18 6.28
CA GLY A 15 -32.75 -2.52 6.06
C GLY A 15 -32.37 -2.78 4.60
N ILE A 16 -33.18 -2.31 3.64
CA ILE A 16 -32.86 -2.40 2.20
C ILE A 16 -31.65 -1.52 1.86
N LEU A 17 -31.56 -0.32 2.44
CA LEU A 17 -30.39 0.54 2.24
C LEU A 17 -29.12 -0.12 2.79
N TYR A 18 -29.18 -0.66 4.01
CA TYR A 18 -28.02 -1.20 4.71
C TYR A 18 -27.58 -2.60 4.23
N TRP A 19 -28.52 -3.49 3.89
CA TRP A 19 -28.20 -4.86 3.43
C TRP A 19 -28.29 -5.05 1.91
N GLY A 20 -28.90 -4.11 1.20
CA GLY A 20 -29.03 -4.17 -0.26
C GLY A 20 -28.15 -3.13 -0.95
N VAL A 21 -28.45 -1.84 -0.73
CA VAL A 21 -27.81 -0.75 -1.47
C VAL A 21 -26.36 -0.54 -1.05
N GLU A 22 -26.04 -0.60 0.24
CA GLU A 22 -24.68 -0.40 0.75
C GLU A 22 -23.72 -1.54 0.32
N PRO A 23 -24.06 -2.84 0.43
CA PRO A 23 -23.22 -3.91 -0.11
C PRO A 23 -23.08 -3.84 -1.63
N LEU A 24 -24.14 -3.47 -2.34
CA LEU A 24 -24.09 -3.27 -3.79
C LEU A 24 -23.16 -2.10 -4.14
N ALA A 25 -23.31 -0.96 -3.46
CA ALA A 25 -22.44 0.20 -3.64
C ALA A 25 -20.98 -0.17 -3.33
N HIS A 26 -20.72 -0.88 -2.23
CA HIS A 26 -19.38 -1.35 -1.90
C HIS A 26 -18.83 -2.31 -2.97
N SER A 27 -19.64 -3.21 -3.53
CA SER A 27 -19.19 -4.10 -4.61
C SER A 27 -18.92 -3.38 -5.93
N VAL A 28 -19.61 -2.28 -6.21
CA VAL A 28 -19.47 -1.48 -7.44
C VAL A 28 -18.29 -0.50 -7.32
N PHE A 29 -18.14 0.15 -6.17
CA PHE A 29 -17.03 1.09 -5.91
C PHE A 29 -15.74 0.40 -5.47
N HIS A 30 -15.83 -0.82 -4.95
CA HIS A 30 -14.71 -1.69 -4.58
C HIS A 30 -14.89 -3.06 -5.23
N PRO A 31 -14.68 -3.18 -6.55
CA PRO A 31 -14.71 -4.47 -7.22
C PRO A 31 -13.72 -5.40 -6.53
N LYS A 32 -14.14 -6.65 -6.28
CA LYS A 32 -13.30 -7.66 -5.62
C LYS A 32 -11.94 -7.74 -6.32
N THR A 33 -10.90 -7.30 -5.64
CA THR A 33 -9.53 -7.56 -6.04
C THR A 33 -9.29 -9.05 -5.83
N ALA A 34 -8.63 -9.71 -6.78
CA ALA A 34 -8.28 -11.11 -6.54
C ALA A 34 -7.25 -11.20 -5.40
N PRO A 35 -7.13 -12.36 -4.74
CA PRO A 35 -6.35 -12.49 -3.51
C PRO A 35 -4.88 -12.09 -3.73
N VAL A 36 -4.25 -11.61 -2.66
CA VAL A 36 -2.82 -11.29 -2.63
C VAL A 36 -2.03 -12.56 -2.91
N ASP A 37 -1.03 -12.47 -3.78
CA ASP A 37 -0.10 -13.57 -4.01
C ASP A 37 1.10 -13.41 -3.07
N PHE A 38 1.02 -14.02 -1.88
CA PHE A 38 2.13 -14.09 -0.93
C PHE A 38 3.17 -15.15 -1.32
N ALA A 39 2.91 -16.00 -2.32
CA ALA A 39 3.88 -16.96 -2.83
C ALA A 39 4.75 -16.37 -3.96
N PHE A 40 4.47 -15.13 -4.38
CA PHE A 40 5.18 -14.41 -5.43
C PHE A 40 5.43 -15.29 -6.66
N ASN A 41 4.37 -15.91 -7.18
CA ASN A 41 4.46 -16.90 -8.26
C ASN A 41 5.02 -16.31 -9.56
N ASP A 42 4.94 -15.00 -9.74
CA ASP A 42 5.51 -14.27 -10.87
C ASP A 42 7.05 -14.16 -10.83
N LEU A 43 7.68 -14.42 -9.69
CA LEU A 43 9.13 -14.32 -9.52
C LEU A 43 9.84 -15.65 -9.78
N GLN A 44 11.08 -15.57 -10.28
CA GLN A 44 11.98 -16.72 -10.43
C GLN A 44 12.19 -17.38 -9.06
N SER A 45 12.14 -18.71 -9.04
CA SER A 45 12.40 -19.50 -7.84
C SER A 45 13.80 -20.10 -7.91
N ILE A 46 14.54 -19.99 -6.81
CA ILE A 46 15.79 -20.71 -6.58
C ILE A 46 15.62 -21.67 -5.39
N ASP A 47 16.52 -22.65 -5.26
CA ASP A 47 16.51 -23.61 -4.15
C ASP A 47 17.11 -22.98 -2.87
N LEU A 48 16.27 -22.35 -2.07
CA LEU A 48 16.67 -21.72 -0.80
C LEU A 48 16.97 -22.71 0.32
N SER A 49 16.65 -24.00 0.14
CA SER A 49 16.81 -25.02 1.20
C SER A 49 18.27 -25.35 1.52
N LYS A 50 19.19 -24.96 0.62
CA LYS A 50 20.63 -25.22 0.73
C LYS A 50 21.44 -24.03 1.24
N GLY A 51 20.79 -22.92 1.61
CA GLY A 51 21.49 -21.73 2.08
C GLY A 51 22.32 -21.99 3.35
N ASP A 52 23.60 -21.64 3.29
CA ASP A 52 24.55 -21.64 4.40
C ASP A 52 24.65 -20.22 4.97
N LYS A 53 24.20 -20.06 6.22
CA LYS A 53 24.19 -18.75 6.88
C LYS A 53 25.60 -18.18 7.13
N ASP A 54 26.62 -19.02 7.33
CA ASP A 54 27.97 -18.56 7.67
C ASP A 54 28.67 -18.09 6.38
N ARG A 55 28.46 -18.80 5.25
CA ARG A 55 28.85 -18.30 3.93
C ARG A 55 28.07 -17.04 3.56
N GLY A 56 26.77 -17.01 3.85
CA GLY A 56 25.91 -15.85 3.62
C GLY A 56 26.34 -14.61 4.38
N GLU A 57 26.77 -14.76 5.64
CA GLU A 57 27.35 -13.68 6.44
C GLU A 57 28.61 -13.12 5.78
N ALA A 58 29.53 -13.99 5.35
CA ALA A 58 30.77 -13.57 4.68
C ALA A 58 30.48 -12.80 3.38
N ILE A 59 29.50 -13.24 2.59
CA ILE A 59 29.10 -12.55 1.36
C ILE A 59 28.41 -11.21 1.67
N ALA A 60 27.43 -11.21 2.58
CA ALA A 60 26.68 -10.00 2.91
C ALA A 60 27.59 -8.91 3.49
N THR A 61 28.51 -9.29 4.39
CA THR A 61 29.50 -8.38 4.98
C THR A 61 30.63 -8.02 4.02
N GLY A 62 30.87 -8.81 2.96
CA GLY A 62 31.86 -8.50 1.93
C GLY A 62 31.33 -7.60 0.81
N THR A 63 30.05 -7.73 0.45
CA THR A 63 29.48 -7.08 -0.75
C THR A 63 28.37 -6.09 -0.44
N CYS A 64 27.41 -6.44 0.42
CA CYS A 64 26.22 -5.61 0.62
C CYS A 64 26.50 -4.35 1.45
N ILE A 65 27.50 -4.38 2.33
CA ILE A 65 27.75 -3.29 3.30
C ILE A 65 28.29 -2.00 2.68
N ALA A 66 28.73 -2.05 1.42
CA ALA A 66 29.10 -0.85 0.67
C ALA A 66 27.91 0.09 0.49
N CYS A 67 26.70 -0.47 0.46
CA CYS A 67 25.46 0.26 0.27
C CYS A 67 24.47 0.10 1.41
N HIS A 68 24.58 -0.93 2.24
CA HIS A 68 23.61 -1.22 3.31
C HIS A 68 24.25 -1.25 4.69
N ASN A 69 23.44 -0.95 5.71
CA ASN A 69 23.81 -1.26 7.09
C ASN A 69 23.38 -2.70 7.43
N ILE A 70 24.09 -3.31 8.39
CA ILE A 70 23.69 -4.55 9.05
C ILE A 70 24.02 -4.36 10.53
N LYS A 71 23.20 -3.56 11.22
CA LYS A 71 23.43 -3.19 12.63
C LYS A 71 23.46 -4.40 13.56
N ALA A 72 22.72 -5.45 13.25
CA ALA A 72 22.77 -6.72 13.98
C ALA A 72 24.16 -7.38 13.96
N ALA A 73 24.95 -7.12 12.91
CA ALA A 73 26.34 -7.54 12.77
C ALA A 73 27.34 -6.48 13.28
N GLY A 74 26.86 -5.41 13.92
CA GLY A 74 27.69 -4.29 14.37
C GLY A 74 28.14 -3.34 13.26
N ILE A 75 27.52 -3.41 12.07
CA ILE A 75 27.87 -2.60 10.91
C ILE A 75 26.87 -1.46 10.77
N ASP A 76 27.23 -0.30 11.32
CA ASP A 76 26.48 0.96 11.23
C ASP A 76 27.37 2.06 10.63
N ASN A 77 27.25 2.27 9.33
CA ASN A 77 27.95 3.29 8.58
C ASN A 77 27.20 4.65 8.61
N GLY A 78 26.16 4.77 9.44
CA GLY A 78 25.29 5.94 9.48
C GLY A 78 24.32 6.01 8.29
N PRO A 79 23.76 7.20 8.00
CA PRO A 79 22.85 7.40 6.88
C PRO A 79 23.58 7.22 5.54
N LEU A 80 23.25 6.15 4.81
CA LEU A 80 23.78 5.88 3.48
C LEU A 80 22.80 6.44 2.42
N GLN A 81 23.18 7.54 1.78
CA GLN A 81 22.39 8.20 0.74
C GLN A 81 23.06 8.09 -0.63
N PHE A 82 22.28 7.72 -1.64
CA PHE A 82 22.72 7.58 -3.03
C PHE A 82 21.91 8.47 -3.96
N ASP A 83 22.49 8.83 -5.11
CA ASP A 83 21.79 9.54 -6.17
C ASP A 83 20.78 8.59 -6.84
N GLY A 84 19.51 8.98 -6.84
CA GLY A 84 18.42 8.28 -7.51
C GLY A 84 18.10 8.84 -8.91
N GLY A 85 18.83 9.87 -9.35
CA GLY A 85 18.60 10.60 -10.59
C GLY A 85 17.59 11.75 -10.44
N LYS A 86 17.65 12.70 -11.38
CA LYS A 86 16.82 13.93 -11.43
C LYS A 86 16.85 14.74 -10.12
N ASP A 87 18.01 14.85 -9.49
CA ASP A 87 18.22 15.50 -8.18
C ASP A 87 17.44 14.84 -7.02
N GLY A 88 17.03 13.59 -7.18
CA GLY A 88 16.44 12.78 -6.11
C GLY A 88 17.52 11.99 -5.38
N LYS A 89 17.43 11.91 -4.05
CA LYS A 89 18.27 11.01 -3.25
C LYS A 89 17.46 9.86 -2.69
N ILE A 90 18.13 8.74 -2.50
CA ILE A 90 17.56 7.55 -1.86
C ILE A 90 18.41 7.16 -0.66
N THR A 91 17.76 6.72 0.41
CA THR A 91 18.42 6.11 1.57
C THR A 91 18.22 4.61 1.51
N THR A 92 19.29 3.86 1.65
CA THR A 92 19.24 2.40 1.63
C THR A 92 18.77 1.83 2.98
N PRO A 93 18.08 0.68 2.98
CA PRO A 93 17.64 0.02 4.21
C PRO A 93 18.82 -0.60 4.98
N ASP A 94 18.64 -0.67 6.31
CA ASP A 94 19.34 -1.65 7.15
C ASP A 94 18.77 -3.03 6.87
N LEU A 95 19.63 -4.03 6.67
CA LEU A 95 19.20 -5.40 6.33
C LEU A 95 18.98 -6.28 7.55
N SER A 96 19.24 -5.76 8.76
CA SER A 96 19.15 -6.51 10.02
C SER A 96 17.80 -7.22 10.23
N THR A 97 16.70 -6.60 9.79
CA THR A 97 15.33 -7.10 9.95
C THR A 97 14.77 -7.72 8.67
N ALA A 98 15.51 -7.67 7.55
CA ALA A 98 15.01 -8.03 6.22
C ALA A 98 14.45 -9.47 6.18
N GLY A 99 15.16 -10.42 6.79
CA GLY A 99 14.74 -11.82 6.86
C GLY A 99 13.59 -12.12 7.83
N ALA A 100 13.12 -11.14 8.60
CA ALA A 100 11.89 -11.23 9.40
C ALA A 100 10.67 -10.68 8.65
N ILE A 101 10.86 -9.62 7.85
CA ILE A 101 9.74 -8.86 7.29
C ILE A 101 9.39 -9.24 5.85
N TYR A 102 10.39 -9.59 5.04
CA TYR A 102 10.20 -9.90 3.63
C TYR A 102 10.15 -11.41 3.40
N ASP A 103 9.38 -11.81 2.39
CA ASP A 103 9.33 -13.20 1.95
C ASP A 103 10.68 -13.65 1.36
N GLU A 104 11.07 -14.90 1.59
CA GLU A 104 12.39 -15.40 1.20
C GLU A 104 12.57 -15.50 -0.32
N LYS A 105 11.51 -15.86 -1.05
CA LYS A 105 11.53 -15.91 -2.51
C LYS A 105 11.58 -14.50 -3.07
N PHE A 106 10.83 -13.58 -2.48
CA PHE A 106 10.91 -12.16 -2.84
C PHE A 106 12.32 -11.59 -2.59
N LEU A 107 12.93 -11.87 -1.43
CA LEU A 107 14.29 -11.41 -1.12
C LEU A 107 15.31 -11.93 -2.13
N ALA A 108 15.26 -13.22 -2.45
CA ALA A 108 16.13 -13.82 -3.46
C ALA A 108 15.96 -13.14 -4.83
N ALA A 109 14.71 -12.96 -5.27
CA ALA A 109 14.40 -12.29 -6.52
C ALA A 109 14.81 -10.81 -6.51
N LEU A 110 14.70 -10.10 -5.38
CA LEU A 110 15.14 -8.71 -5.23
C LEU A 110 16.66 -8.57 -5.37
N ILE A 111 17.42 -9.54 -4.86
CA ILE A 111 18.87 -9.58 -4.98
C ILE A 111 19.28 -9.87 -6.44
N ILE A 112 18.60 -10.79 -7.12
CA ILE A 112 18.91 -11.23 -8.49
C ILE A 112 18.45 -10.20 -9.54
N ASP A 113 17.21 -9.75 -9.45
CA ASP A 113 16.60 -8.80 -10.40
C ASP A 113 15.68 -7.82 -9.64
N PRO A 114 16.25 -6.75 -9.07
CA PRO A 114 15.48 -5.81 -8.27
C PRO A 114 14.39 -5.08 -9.07
N VAL A 115 14.59 -4.88 -10.38
CA VAL A 115 13.62 -4.18 -11.23
C VAL A 115 12.38 -5.03 -11.43
N HIS A 116 12.54 -6.33 -11.71
CA HIS A 116 11.44 -7.26 -11.80
C HIS A 116 10.77 -7.49 -10.44
N ALA A 117 11.55 -7.75 -9.39
CA ALA A 117 11.03 -8.01 -8.05
C ALA A 117 10.14 -6.86 -7.55
N LEU A 118 10.56 -5.61 -7.75
CA LEU A 118 9.82 -4.43 -7.32
C LEU A 118 8.72 -3.98 -8.30
N LYS A 119 8.57 -4.65 -9.45
CA LYS A 119 7.68 -4.28 -10.57
C LYS A 119 7.94 -2.87 -11.12
N LEU A 120 9.20 -2.50 -11.26
CA LEU A 120 9.63 -1.17 -11.71
C LEU A 120 10.19 -1.11 -13.14
N GLY A 121 10.06 -2.18 -13.95
CA GLY A 121 10.58 -2.20 -15.34
C GLY A 121 10.02 -1.13 -16.26
N HIS A 122 8.81 -0.64 -15.96
CA HIS A 122 8.22 0.51 -16.64
C HIS A 122 9.01 1.81 -16.43
N LYS A 123 9.86 1.86 -15.40
CA LYS A 123 10.62 3.04 -15.01
C LYS A 123 12.12 2.88 -15.20
N PHE A 124 12.66 1.74 -14.79
CA PHE A 124 14.09 1.47 -14.85
C PHE A 124 14.38 0.45 -15.95
N ASN A 125 15.37 0.77 -16.77
CA ASN A 125 15.80 0.02 -17.95
C ASN A 125 17.27 0.33 -18.25
N ASP A 126 17.80 -0.16 -19.36
CA ASP A 126 19.22 0.02 -19.72
C ASP A 126 19.63 1.51 -19.88
N GLU A 127 18.70 2.38 -20.28
CA GLU A 127 18.94 3.82 -20.43
C GLU A 127 18.79 4.59 -19.11
N ASN A 128 18.02 4.04 -18.16
CA ASN A 128 17.75 4.61 -16.85
C ASN A 128 17.88 3.49 -15.79
N PRO A 129 19.11 3.12 -15.40
CA PRO A 129 19.36 1.95 -14.57
C PRO A 129 18.79 2.10 -13.16
N PHE A 130 18.42 0.98 -12.54
CA PHE A 130 17.98 0.97 -11.15
C PHE A 130 19.19 1.17 -10.22
N PRO A 131 19.08 1.99 -9.15
CA PRO A 131 20.22 2.29 -8.28
C PRO A 131 20.80 1.08 -7.54
N MET A 132 19.98 0.09 -7.19
CA MET A 132 20.46 -1.18 -6.65
C MET A 132 20.83 -2.09 -7.81
N LEU A 133 22.12 -2.40 -7.94
CA LEU A 133 22.60 -3.27 -9.01
C LEU A 133 22.15 -4.71 -8.75
N PRO A 134 21.75 -5.46 -9.80
CA PRO A 134 21.60 -6.91 -9.73
C PRO A 134 22.85 -7.56 -9.16
N TYR A 135 22.68 -8.50 -8.22
CA TYR A 135 23.79 -9.29 -7.72
C TYR A 135 24.20 -10.32 -8.78
N ALA A 136 25.36 -10.09 -9.39
CA ALA A 136 25.93 -10.94 -10.43
C ALA A 136 27.39 -11.27 -10.07
N PRO A 137 27.62 -12.27 -9.20
CA PRO A 137 28.98 -12.66 -8.80
C PRO A 137 29.74 -13.29 -9.98
N GLU A 138 31.07 -13.27 -9.91
CA GLU A 138 31.91 -13.94 -10.90
C GLU A 138 31.81 -15.47 -10.71
N GLY A 139 31.15 -16.17 -11.64
CA GLY A 139 31.06 -17.64 -11.65
C GLY A 139 29.64 -18.19 -11.86
N ASP A 140 29.50 -19.51 -11.75
CA ASP A 140 28.24 -20.23 -12.02
C ASP A 140 27.41 -20.51 -10.75
N ASP A 141 27.78 -19.95 -9.58
CA ASP A 141 27.17 -20.29 -8.27
C ASP A 141 26.24 -19.20 -7.70
N MET A 142 25.77 -18.27 -8.54
CA MET A 142 24.92 -17.14 -8.13
C MET A 142 23.69 -17.57 -7.32
N GLU A 143 22.98 -18.62 -7.74
CA GLU A 143 21.78 -19.06 -7.03
C GLU A 143 22.09 -19.54 -5.61
N GLN A 144 23.21 -20.25 -5.42
CA GLN A 144 23.62 -20.71 -4.10
C GLN A 144 24.08 -19.53 -3.22
N GLU A 145 24.86 -18.59 -3.76
CA GLU A 145 25.29 -17.40 -3.01
C GLU A 145 24.11 -16.55 -2.55
N VAL A 146 23.08 -16.39 -3.40
CA VAL A 146 21.84 -15.72 -3.03
C VAL A 146 21.09 -16.51 -1.96
N ALA A 147 21.01 -17.84 -2.06
CA ALA A 147 20.41 -18.67 -1.02
C ALA A 147 21.15 -18.54 0.32
N ASP A 148 22.48 -18.47 0.31
CA ASP A 148 23.33 -18.26 1.49
C ASP A 148 23.05 -16.89 2.12
N ILE A 149 23.02 -15.81 1.33
CA ILE A 149 22.66 -14.46 1.79
C ILE A 149 21.27 -14.45 2.46
N VAL A 150 20.27 -15.05 1.81
CA VAL A 150 18.90 -15.12 2.35
C VAL A 150 18.88 -15.92 3.65
N ALA A 151 19.59 -17.04 3.74
CA ALA A 151 19.70 -17.84 4.97
C ALA A 151 20.33 -17.03 6.12
N TYR A 152 21.37 -16.24 5.83
CA TYR A 152 21.98 -15.34 6.81
C TYR A 152 20.99 -14.26 7.30
N LEU A 153 20.33 -13.54 6.39
CA LEU A 153 19.37 -12.50 6.75
C LEU A 153 18.21 -13.06 7.60
N LYS A 154 17.72 -14.27 7.27
CA LYS A 154 16.72 -14.97 8.09
C LYS A 154 17.24 -15.34 9.48
N SER A 155 18.51 -15.71 9.60
CA SER A 155 19.12 -16.11 10.87
C SER A 155 19.19 -14.96 11.88
N ILE A 156 19.35 -13.72 11.40
CA ILE A 156 19.44 -12.51 12.23
C ILE A 156 18.10 -11.76 12.36
N GLY A 157 17.18 -11.93 11.41
CA GLY A 157 15.97 -11.12 11.24
C GLY A 157 15.12 -10.99 12.51
N ASN A 158 14.59 -12.10 13.01
CA ASN A 158 13.63 -12.09 14.12
C ASN A 158 14.24 -11.56 15.43
N ALA A 159 15.50 -11.91 15.70
CA ALA A 159 16.21 -11.41 16.86
C ALA A 159 16.44 -9.90 16.76
N SER A 160 16.79 -9.41 15.57
CA SER A 160 17.01 -7.99 15.30
C SER A 160 15.73 -7.18 15.44
N LEU A 161 14.63 -7.63 14.83
CA LEU A 161 13.33 -6.97 14.92
C LEU A 161 12.86 -6.88 16.38
N ARG A 162 13.00 -7.99 17.13
CA ARG A 162 12.66 -7.99 18.55
C ARG A 162 13.55 -7.04 19.36
N ASN A 163 14.86 -7.00 19.09
CA ASN A 163 15.79 -6.10 19.76
C ASN A 163 15.46 -4.63 19.51
N GLU A 164 15.10 -4.26 18.27
CA GLU A 164 14.64 -2.91 17.94
C GLU A 164 13.44 -2.50 18.81
N VAL A 165 12.52 -3.43 19.06
CA VAL A 165 11.35 -3.19 19.91
C VAL A 165 11.72 -3.09 21.38
N ILE A 166 12.36 -4.11 21.96
CA ILE A 166 12.56 -4.20 23.43
C ILE A 166 13.61 -3.21 23.96
N TYR A 167 14.46 -2.67 23.07
CA TYR A 167 15.43 -1.63 23.42
C TYR A 167 15.00 -0.23 22.97
N SER A 168 13.81 -0.08 22.38
CA SER A 168 13.25 1.24 22.09
C SER A 168 13.04 2.07 23.36
N GLU A 169 13.13 3.40 23.22
CA GLU A 169 12.87 4.34 24.32
C GLU A 169 11.46 4.16 24.91
N GLU A 170 10.47 3.91 24.06
CA GLU A 170 9.08 3.70 24.49
C GLU A 170 8.92 2.42 25.33
N TYR A 171 9.50 1.30 24.88
CA TYR A 171 9.43 0.04 25.63
C TYR A 171 10.17 0.13 26.97
N THR A 172 11.38 0.67 26.95
CA THR A 172 12.22 0.78 28.15
C THR A 172 11.59 1.72 29.19
N ALA A 173 11.08 2.88 28.78
CA ALA A 173 10.37 3.81 29.66
C ALA A 173 9.12 3.17 30.28
N GLN A 174 8.31 2.45 29.49
CA GLN A 174 7.11 1.79 30.01
C GLN A 174 7.48 0.66 30.98
N LYS A 175 8.52 -0.13 30.68
CA LYS A 175 9.02 -1.18 31.57
C LYS A 175 9.49 -0.62 32.91
N GLU A 176 10.22 0.49 32.91
CA GLU A 176 10.64 1.18 34.14
C GLU A 176 9.47 1.76 34.93
N ALA A 177 8.48 2.33 34.24
CA ALA A 177 7.27 2.84 34.87
C ALA A 177 6.46 1.72 35.54
N LEU A 178 6.29 0.59 34.85
CA LEU A 178 5.61 -0.59 35.40
C LEU A 178 6.36 -1.19 36.58
N ALA A 179 7.70 -1.20 36.56
CA ALA A 179 8.50 -1.65 37.69
C ALA A 179 8.21 -0.85 38.98
N LYS A 180 7.91 0.45 38.85
CA LYS A 180 7.54 1.36 39.96
C LYS A 180 6.05 1.30 40.33
N SER A 181 5.22 0.58 39.59
CA SER A 181 3.77 0.50 39.81
C SER A 181 3.36 -0.60 40.81
N GLU A 182 2.24 -0.37 41.51
CA GLU A 182 1.62 -1.33 42.44
C GLU A 182 0.79 -2.44 41.75
N LEU A 183 0.90 -2.56 40.42
CA LEU A 183 0.21 -3.61 39.67
C LEU A 183 0.75 -5.00 40.01
N SER A 184 -0.09 -6.03 39.90
CA SER A 184 0.33 -7.43 39.98
C SER A 184 1.23 -7.78 38.80
N ASP A 185 2.17 -8.72 38.98
CA ASP A 185 3.11 -9.15 37.93
C ASP A 185 2.39 -9.60 36.64
N SER A 186 1.30 -10.36 36.77
CA SER A 186 0.46 -10.78 35.62
C SER A 186 -0.08 -9.60 34.81
N LYS A 187 -0.43 -8.48 35.46
CA LYS A 187 -0.91 -7.28 34.75
C LYS A 187 0.24 -6.55 34.08
N LYS A 188 1.41 -6.48 34.74
CA LYS A 188 2.63 -5.89 34.16
C LYS A 188 3.05 -6.65 32.90
N GLU A 189 3.04 -7.97 32.96
CA GLU A 189 3.34 -8.85 31.83
C GLU A 189 2.36 -8.68 30.68
N ALA A 190 1.06 -8.62 30.96
CA ALA A 190 0.04 -8.38 29.93
C ALA A 190 0.22 -7.02 29.23
N ILE A 191 0.54 -5.95 29.98
CA ILE A 191 0.80 -4.61 29.42
C ILE A 191 2.07 -4.61 28.57
N LEU A 192 3.14 -5.27 29.03
CA LEU A 192 4.39 -5.34 28.26
C LEU A 192 4.23 -6.16 26.98
N LYS A 193 3.44 -7.24 27.02
CA LYS A 193 3.14 -8.05 25.84
C LYS A 193 2.37 -7.24 24.79
N ASP A 194 1.32 -6.52 25.20
CA ASP A 194 0.57 -5.61 24.31
C ASP A 194 1.47 -4.53 23.71
N LEU A 195 2.36 -3.96 24.53
CA LEU A 195 3.32 -2.97 24.07
C LEU A 195 4.32 -3.55 23.07
N GLU A 196 4.90 -4.72 23.35
CA GLU A 196 5.82 -5.42 22.44
C GLU A 196 5.14 -5.69 21.09
N GLU A 197 3.87 -6.11 21.09
CA GLU A 197 3.09 -6.32 19.87
C GLU A 197 2.87 -5.03 19.08
N ARG A 198 2.38 -3.95 19.73
CA ARG A 198 2.15 -2.66 19.07
C ARG A 198 3.44 -2.06 18.51
N LEU A 199 4.53 -2.15 19.25
CA LEU A 199 5.83 -1.65 18.81
C LEU A 199 6.43 -2.52 17.70
N THR A 200 6.18 -3.84 17.71
CA THR A 200 6.56 -4.71 16.58
C THR A 200 5.82 -4.30 15.32
N ASN A 201 4.51 -4.01 15.41
CA ASN A 201 3.73 -3.53 14.26
C ASN A 201 4.29 -2.21 13.71
N LYS A 202 4.67 -1.29 14.60
CA LYS A 202 5.34 -0.03 14.25
C LYS A 202 6.71 -0.24 13.61
N ALA A 203 7.53 -1.12 14.15
CA ALA A 203 8.88 -1.42 13.62
C ALA A 203 8.79 -2.03 12.21
N VAL A 204 7.91 -3.01 12.00
CA VAL A 204 7.68 -3.60 10.67
C VAL A 204 7.21 -2.53 9.67
N PHE A 205 6.29 -1.65 10.05
CA PHE A 205 5.90 -0.53 9.19
C PHE A 205 7.07 0.42 8.90
N HIS A 206 7.87 0.73 9.91
CA HIS A 206 9.00 1.64 9.76
C HIS A 206 9.98 1.07 8.72
N ASP A 207 10.35 -0.19 8.85
CA ASP A 207 11.29 -0.86 7.95
C ASP A 207 10.72 -1.16 6.57
N ALA A 208 9.41 -1.31 6.42
CA ALA A 208 8.78 -1.56 5.13
C ALA A 208 8.48 -0.26 4.37
N CYS A 209 7.98 0.77 5.06
CA CYS A 209 7.24 1.88 4.44
C CYS A 209 7.86 3.27 4.69
N SER A 210 8.53 3.50 5.82
CA SER A 210 8.89 4.87 6.27
C SER A 210 9.98 5.55 5.41
N ARG A 211 10.75 4.76 4.65
CA ARG A 211 11.73 5.28 3.69
C ARG A 211 11.10 6.19 2.63
N CYS A 212 9.85 5.89 2.24
CA CYS A 212 9.11 6.67 1.26
C CYS A 212 7.99 7.48 1.91
N HIS A 213 7.24 6.85 2.82
CA HIS A 213 6.04 7.41 3.39
C HIS A 213 6.29 8.14 4.71
N ASN A 214 5.34 9.00 5.05
CA ASN A 214 5.25 9.59 6.39
C ASN A 214 3.99 9.07 7.08
N ILE A 215 4.02 9.05 8.40
CA ILE A 215 2.88 8.80 9.26
C ILE A 215 2.78 9.95 10.24
N ARG A 216 2.48 11.14 9.71
CA ARG A 216 2.52 12.41 10.45
C ARG A 216 1.85 12.29 11.81
N TYR A 217 0.74 11.58 11.97
CA TYR A 217 0.03 11.53 13.27
C TYR A 217 0.81 10.83 14.39
N ASP A 218 1.79 9.99 14.07
CA ASP A 218 2.65 9.28 15.03
C ASP A 218 4.13 9.74 14.97
N GLU A 219 4.41 10.82 14.23
CA GLU A 219 5.76 11.37 14.07
C GLU A 219 6.01 12.62 14.94
N PRO A 220 7.29 12.91 15.29
CA PRO A 220 7.67 14.13 15.98
C PRO A 220 7.18 15.40 15.27
N LYS A 221 6.83 16.42 16.07
CA LYS A 221 6.34 17.72 15.57
C LYS A 221 7.39 18.83 15.62
N SER A 222 8.65 18.49 15.86
CA SER A 222 9.74 19.47 15.90
C SER A 222 9.94 20.13 14.53
N ALA A 223 10.44 21.37 14.53
CA ALA A 223 10.70 22.10 13.29
C ALA A 223 11.74 21.36 12.43
N GLU A 224 12.74 20.76 13.06
CA GLU A 224 13.78 19.97 12.42
C GLU A 224 13.19 18.73 11.72
N HIS A 225 12.31 17.99 12.41
CA HIS A 225 11.67 16.81 11.83
C HIS A 225 10.79 17.18 10.63
N LEU A 226 9.98 18.22 10.76
CA LEU A 226 9.12 18.69 9.68
C LEU A 226 9.92 19.17 8.46
N ALA A 227 11.09 19.79 8.65
CA ALA A 227 11.99 20.15 7.57
C ALA A 227 12.55 18.91 6.85
N GLN A 228 12.98 17.88 7.61
CA GLN A 228 13.46 16.62 7.03
C GLN A 228 12.38 15.88 6.24
N VAL A 229 11.14 15.88 6.75
CA VAL A 229 9.98 15.31 6.04
C VAL A 229 9.78 15.97 4.68
N LEU A 230 9.91 17.30 4.58
CA LEU A 230 9.78 18.02 3.31
C LEU A 230 10.92 17.71 2.34
N ILE A 231 12.16 17.62 2.84
CA ILE A 231 13.32 17.22 2.04
C ILE A 231 13.12 15.82 1.46
N LYS A 232 12.83 14.83 2.32
CA LYS A 232 12.54 13.44 1.92
C LYS A 232 11.43 13.39 0.87
N ARG A 233 10.35 14.14 1.07
CA ARG A 233 9.21 14.16 0.12
C ARG A 233 9.63 14.65 -1.27
N ASN A 234 10.47 15.67 -1.34
CA ASN A 234 10.96 16.21 -2.62
C ASN A 234 11.96 15.25 -3.27
N GLU A 235 12.87 14.66 -2.49
CA GLU A 235 13.84 13.66 -2.98
C GLU A 235 13.11 12.43 -3.55
N ILE A 236 12.12 11.90 -2.82
CA ILE A 236 11.28 10.79 -3.27
C ILE A 236 10.44 11.20 -4.49
N LYS A 237 9.93 12.43 -4.56
CA LYS A 237 9.21 12.91 -5.75
C LYS A 237 10.11 12.94 -6.98
N ASN A 238 11.33 13.44 -6.84
CA ASN A 238 12.30 13.49 -7.93
C ASN A 238 12.72 12.09 -8.36
N TYR A 239 13.00 11.22 -7.37
CA TYR A 239 13.37 9.83 -7.59
C TYR A 239 12.22 9.05 -8.23
N LEU A 240 11.03 9.03 -7.61
CA LEU A 240 9.85 8.25 -8.00
C LEU A 240 9.03 8.89 -9.12
N GLY A 241 9.18 10.18 -9.41
CA GLY A 241 8.34 10.94 -10.35
C GLY A 241 6.96 11.29 -9.79
N ALA A 242 6.67 10.89 -8.55
CA ALA A 242 5.42 11.16 -7.85
C ALA A 242 5.68 11.28 -6.34
N GLU A 243 4.88 12.09 -5.66
CA GLU A 243 4.96 12.25 -4.22
C GLU A 243 4.41 11.00 -3.52
N ALA A 244 5.15 10.45 -2.55
CA ALA A 244 4.62 9.43 -1.67
C ALA A 244 3.58 10.06 -0.71
N PRO A 245 2.34 9.55 -0.64
CA PRO A 245 1.31 10.09 0.23
C PRO A 245 1.65 9.86 1.70
N ASP A 246 1.12 10.73 2.56
CA ASP A 246 1.06 10.49 4.00
C ASP A 246 0.08 9.35 4.29
N LEU A 247 0.50 8.42 5.16
CA LEU A 247 -0.27 7.22 5.47
C LEU A 247 -1.08 7.32 6.76
N SER A 248 -1.06 8.46 7.46
CA SER A 248 -1.73 8.60 8.76
C SER A 248 -3.21 8.23 8.70
N MET A 249 -3.90 8.56 7.60
CA MET A 249 -5.34 8.32 7.42
C MET A 249 -5.66 7.34 6.28
N ILE A 250 -4.64 6.65 5.74
CA ILE A 250 -4.83 5.86 4.51
C ILE A 250 -5.78 4.69 4.69
N ILE A 251 -5.75 4.04 5.86
CA ILE A 251 -6.66 2.93 6.22
C ILE A 251 -8.13 3.37 6.17
N ARG A 252 -8.43 4.61 6.57
CA ARG A 252 -9.78 5.18 6.49
C ARG A 252 -10.15 5.66 5.08
N ALA A 253 -9.15 6.11 4.31
CA ALA A 253 -9.37 6.61 2.96
C ALA A 253 -9.56 5.49 1.93
N LYS A 254 -8.95 4.32 2.15
CA LYS A 254 -8.93 3.21 1.19
C LYS A 254 -9.56 1.92 1.70
N GLY A 255 -9.58 1.71 3.02
CA GLY A 255 -10.04 0.47 3.64
C GLY A 255 -8.95 -0.59 3.70
N GLU A 256 -9.12 -1.52 4.64
CA GLU A 256 -8.21 -2.64 4.92
C GLU A 256 -8.03 -3.54 3.69
N HIS A 257 -9.13 -4.08 3.13
CA HIS A 257 -9.09 -4.97 1.97
C HIS A 257 -8.41 -4.38 0.73
N TYR A 258 -8.53 -3.07 0.53
CA TYR A 258 -7.80 -2.40 -0.55
C TYR A 258 -6.30 -2.44 -0.29
N LEU A 259 -5.88 -2.08 0.93
CA LEU A 259 -4.47 -2.00 1.28
C LEU A 259 -3.81 -3.37 1.28
N GLU A 260 -4.51 -4.39 1.78
CA GLU A 260 -4.08 -5.79 1.69
C GLU A 260 -3.78 -6.16 0.23
N ALA A 261 -4.71 -5.87 -0.69
CA ALA A 261 -4.54 -6.15 -2.11
C ALA A 261 -3.46 -5.30 -2.81
N PHE A 262 -3.09 -4.15 -2.23
CA PHE A 262 -2.26 -3.14 -2.87
C PHE A 262 -0.78 -3.20 -2.46
N ILE A 263 -0.46 -3.47 -1.19
CA ILE A 263 0.92 -3.34 -0.66
C ILE A 263 1.92 -4.23 -1.42
N ASN A 264 1.59 -5.50 -1.62
CA ASN A 264 2.44 -6.45 -2.35
C ASN A 264 2.16 -6.49 -3.86
N ASN A 265 1.17 -5.75 -4.35
CA ASN A 265 0.86 -5.67 -5.77
C ASN A 265 0.31 -4.28 -6.18
N PRO A 266 1.12 -3.22 -6.07
CA PRO A 266 0.65 -1.86 -6.31
C PRO A 266 0.21 -1.63 -7.77
N GLN A 267 0.74 -2.39 -8.72
CA GLN A 267 0.37 -2.34 -10.14
C GLN A 267 -1.02 -2.93 -10.41
N ARG A 268 -1.50 -3.86 -9.59
CA ARG A 268 -2.81 -4.52 -9.79
C ARG A 268 -4.00 -3.57 -9.73
N VAL A 269 -3.99 -2.64 -8.78
CA VAL A 269 -5.04 -1.61 -8.68
C VAL A 269 -4.95 -0.65 -9.87
N ALA A 270 -3.75 -0.52 -10.43
CA ALA A 270 -3.40 0.51 -11.35
C ALA A 270 -3.47 0.09 -12.83
N TYR A 271 -3.55 -1.22 -13.13
CA TYR A 271 -3.87 -1.69 -14.49
C TYR A 271 -5.18 -1.13 -15.02
N SER A 272 -6.18 -0.92 -14.16
CA SER A 272 -7.44 -0.27 -14.57
C SER A 272 -7.23 1.17 -15.02
N ALA A 273 -6.44 1.95 -14.27
CA ALA A 273 -6.09 3.33 -14.61
C ALA A 273 -5.18 3.42 -15.84
N ILE A 274 -4.25 2.47 -16.00
CA ILE A 274 -3.37 2.35 -17.19
C ILE A 274 -4.22 2.08 -18.42
N LYS A 275 -5.09 1.08 -18.36
CA LYS A 275 -6.03 0.73 -19.42
C LYS A 275 -6.93 1.91 -19.76
N GLN A 276 -7.44 2.63 -18.76
CA GLN A 276 -8.25 3.82 -18.96
C GLN A 276 -7.47 4.95 -19.62
N ALA A 277 -6.24 5.23 -19.18
CA ALA A 277 -5.40 6.27 -19.77
C ALA A 277 -5.04 5.97 -21.23
N ILE A 278 -4.81 4.70 -21.58
CA ILE A 278 -4.64 4.26 -22.98
C ILE A 278 -5.92 4.51 -23.77
N LEU A 279 -7.08 4.07 -23.26
CA LEU A 279 -8.37 4.30 -23.91
C LEU A 279 -8.65 5.79 -24.12
N ASP A 280 -8.42 6.60 -23.09
CA ASP A 280 -8.62 8.06 -23.14
C ASP A 280 -7.70 8.69 -24.18
N SER A 281 -6.44 8.25 -24.27
CA SER A 281 -5.50 8.71 -25.30
C SER A 281 -5.97 8.37 -26.71
N LEU A 282 -6.40 7.13 -26.95
CA LEU A 282 -6.94 6.70 -28.24
C LEU A 282 -8.22 7.47 -28.61
N VAL A 283 -9.11 7.70 -27.64
CA VAL A 283 -10.31 8.52 -27.82
C VAL A 283 -9.94 9.96 -28.17
N ASN A 284 -8.96 10.55 -27.47
CA ASN A 284 -8.52 11.92 -27.72
C ASN A 284 -7.86 12.08 -29.09
N GLN A 285 -7.07 11.09 -29.54
CA GLN A 285 -6.54 11.06 -30.91
C GLN A 285 -7.68 11.04 -31.93
N ARG A 286 -8.68 10.16 -31.74
CA ARG A 286 -9.82 10.06 -32.65
C ARG A 286 -10.68 11.33 -32.66
N LYS A 287 -10.89 11.95 -31.49
CA LYS A 287 -11.56 13.25 -31.37
C LYS A 287 -10.82 14.34 -32.14
N ALA A 288 -9.49 14.42 -32.00
CA ALA A 288 -8.69 15.41 -32.70
C ALA A 288 -8.82 15.27 -34.23
N GLU A 289 -8.78 14.04 -34.76
CA GLU A 289 -8.98 13.77 -36.18
C GLU A 289 -10.37 14.22 -36.68
N GLU A 290 -11.44 13.91 -35.94
CA GLU A 290 -12.80 14.28 -36.35
C GLU A 290 -13.06 15.80 -36.20
N ILE A 291 -12.51 16.43 -35.16
CA ILE A 291 -12.57 17.89 -34.98
C ILE A 291 -11.82 18.61 -36.10
N GLU A 292 -10.66 18.11 -36.52
CA GLU A 292 -9.92 18.66 -37.66
C GLU A 292 -10.76 18.60 -38.94
N LYS A 293 -11.42 17.46 -39.23
CA LYS A 293 -12.34 17.32 -40.36
C LYS A 293 -13.49 18.33 -40.31
N ILE A 294 -14.08 18.55 -39.13
CA ILE A 294 -15.14 19.54 -38.93
C ILE A 294 -14.62 20.97 -39.18
N ASN A 295 -13.41 21.28 -38.74
CA ASN A 295 -12.81 22.60 -38.88
C ASN A 295 -12.52 22.95 -40.34
N VAL A 296 -12.02 22.00 -41.13
CA VAL A 296 -11.66 22.22 -42.55
C VAL A 296 -12.86 22.13 -43.51
N ASP A 297 -14.02 21.68 -43.04
CA ASP A 297 -15.24 21.62 -43.85
C ASP A 297 -15.78 23.04 -44.15
N SER A 298 -15.65 23.44 -45.42
CA SER A 298 -16.09 24.76 -45.91
C SER A 298 -17.61 24.87 -46.11
N SER A 299 -18.35 23.77 -46.00
CA SER A 299 -19.81 23.74 -46.12
C SER A 299 -20.54 24.11 -44.82
N LEU A 300 -19.83 24.15 -43.68
CA LEU A 300 -20.40 24.40 -42.37
C LEU A 300 -20.19 25.86 -41.93
N SER A 301 -21.24 26.49 -41.40
CA SER A 301 -21.11 27.76 -40.67
C SER A 301 -20.43 27.57 -39.32
N ASP A 302 -19.84 28.64 -38.77
CA ASP A 302 -19.15 28.60 -37.47
C ASP A 302 -20.03 28.06 -36.33
N LYS A 303 -21.32 28.41 -36.34
CA LYS A 303 -22.28 27.91 -35.35
C LYS A 303 -22.50 26.39 -35.47
N GLN A 304 -22.53 25.87 -36.70
CA GLN A 304 -22.66 24.42 -36.94
C GLN A 304 -21.38 23.67 -36.59
N LYS A 305 -20.20 24.26 -36.83
CA LYS A 305 -18.91 23.70 -36.40
C LYS A 305 -18.86 23.57 -34.89
N LEU A 306 -19.21 24.63 -34.16
CA LEU A 306 -19.24 24.62 -32.69
C LEU A 306 -20.18 23.53 -32.13
N GLN A 307 -21.38 23.37 -32.71
CA GLN A 307 -22.31 22.32 -32.29
C GLN A 307 -21.78 20.91 -32.54
N LYS A 308 -21.15 20.67 -33.69
CA LYS A 308 -20.56 19.36 -34.01
C LYS A 308 -19.35 19.05 -33.13
N ILE A 309 -18.49 20.04 -32.86
CA ILE A 309 -17.34 19.88 -31.96
C ILE A 309 -17.81 19.54 -30.55
N ALA A 310 -18.81 20.26 -30.01
CA ALA A 310 -19.37 19.95 -28.69
C ALA A 310 -19.93 18.52 -28.60
N ALA A 311 -20.63 18.06 -29.64
CA ALA A 311 -21.11 16.68 -29.71
C ALA A 311 -19.96 15.65 -29.84
N GLU A 312 -18.84 16.03 -30.45
CA GLU A 312 -17.65 15.19 -30.58
C GLU A 312 -16.90 15.07 -29.23
N GLU A 313 -16.84 16.15 -28.45
CA GLU A 313 -16.21 16.17 -27.13
C GLU A 313 -16.91 15.24 -26.12
N GLU A 314 -18.22 15.04 -26.24
CA GLU A 314 -19.01 14.15 -25.37
C GLU A 314 -18.83 12.64 -25.69
N LYS A 315 -18.23 12.28 -26.83
CA LYS A 315 -18.07 10.87 -27.22
C LYS A 315 -17.04 10.15 -26.34
N ASP A 316 -17.33 8.91 -25.99
CA ASP A 316 -16.44 8.02 -25.25
C ASP A 316 -15.88 6.89 -26.13
N ALA A 317 -15.09 6.00 -25.55
CA ALA A 317 -14.53 4.84 -26.26
C ALA A 317 -15.62 3.96 -26.91
N LYS A 318 -16.77 3.81 -26.25
CA LYS A 318 -17.89 3.01 -26.75
C LYS A 318 -18.53 3.67 -27.98
N ALA A 319 -18.68 4.99 -27.97
CA ALA A 319 -19.21 5.75 -29.10
C ALA A 319 -18.33 5.63 -30.36
N TYR A 320 -17.01 5.49 -30.19
CA TYR A 320 -16.07 5.26 -31.31
C TYR A 320 -15.83 3.78 -31.65
N GLY A 321 -16.31 2.85 -30.83
CA GLY A 321 -15.98 1.42 -30.97
C GLY A 321 -14.49 1.13 -30.71
N ILE A 322 -13.82 1.96 -29.90
CA ILE A 322 -12.41 1.78 -29.52
C ILE A 322 -12.34 0.79 -28.36
N SER A 323 -11.52 -0.24 -28.52
CA SER A 323 -11.13 -1.17 -27.46
C SER A 323 -9.63 -1.09 -27.20
N LEU A 324 -9.17 -1.70 -26.11
CA LEU A 324 -7.73 -1.87 -25.88
C LEU A 324 -7.11 -2.67 -27.05
N PRO A 325 -5.93 -2.26 -27.54
CA PRO A 325 -5.18 -3.03 -28.53
C PRO A 325 -4.62 -4.31 -27.90
N GLU A 326 -4.13 -5.24 -28.71
CA GLU A 326 -3.38 -6.40 -28.20
C GLU A 326 -2.09 -5.93 -27.49
N ASN A 327 -1.76 -6.54 -26.34
CA ASN A 327 -0.63 -6.12 -25.51
C ASN A 327 0.70 -6.70 -26.02
N THR A 328 1.15 -6.23 -27.18
CA THR A 328 2.41 -6.69 -27.79
C THR A 328 3.66 -6.08 -27.19
N ALA A 329 3.52 -5.00 -26.40
CA ALA A 329 4.64 -4.28 -25.76
C ALA A 329 5.10 -4.93 -24.44
N LYS A 330 4.43 -6.00 -23.99
CA LYS A 330 4.71 -6.65 -22.72
C LYS A 330 6.08 -7.34 -22.73
N SER A 331 6.79 -7.26 -21.61
CA SER A 331 7.97 -8.08 -21.35
C SER A 331 7.57 -9.57 -21.16
N PRO A 332 8.50 -10.53 -21.31
CA PRO A 332 8.21 -11.96 -21.15
C PRO A 332 7.59 -12.34 -19.79
N TRP A 333 7.88 -11.56 -18.75
CA TRP A 333 7.37 -11.74 -17.38
C TRP A 333 6.08 -10.95 -17.08
N GLN A 334 5.60 -10.12 -18.02
CA GLN A 334 4.37 -9.35 -17.83
C GLN A 334 3.14 -10.19 -18.24
N GLU A 335 2.12 -10.12 -17.38
CA GLU A 335 0.79 -10.67 -17.65
C GLU A 335 0.19 -10.03 -18.91
N ASP A 336 -0.69 -10.76 -19.61
CA ASP A 336 -1.32 -10.26 -20.84
C ASP A 336 -2.12 -8.96 -20.61
N ASP A 337 -2.63 -8.78 -19.40
CA ASP A 337 -3.44 -7.63 -19.03
C ASP A 337 -2.62 -6.47 -18.39
N ASP A 338 -1.29 -6.61 -18.33
CA ASP A 338 -0.34 -5.58 -17.89
C ASP A 338 0.08 -4.68 -19.05
N TYR A 339 -0.67 -3.61 -19.28
CA TYR A 339 -0.40 -2.63 -20.35
C TYR A 339 0.65 -1.57 -19.96
N THR A 340 1.44 -1.79 -18.90
CA THR A 340 2.32 -0.74 -18.37
C THR A 340 3.38 -0.31 -19.38
N ASN A 341 3.94 -1.24 -20.15
CA ASN A 341 4.91 -0.93 -21.20
C ASN A 341 4.26 -0.14 -22.34
N LEU A 342 3.07 -0.55 -22.79
CA LEU A 342 2.35 0.19 -23.83
C LEU A 342 2.02 1.61 -23.38
N ALA A 343 1.56 1.80 -22.13
CA ALA A 343 1.29 3.13 -21.60
C ALA A 343 2.55 4.00 -21.49
N LYS A 344 3.73 3.39 -21.25
CA LYS A 344 5.02 4.08 -21.29
C LYS A 344 5.34 4.56 -22.70
N GLU A 345 5.26 3.67 -23.69
CA GLU A 345 5.51 3.98 -25.10
C GLU A 345 4.59 5.09 -25.61
N MET A 346 3.32 5.06 -25.21
CA MET A 346 2.33 6.07 -25.56
C MET A 346 2.47 7.38 -24.76
N GLY A 347 3.33 7.43 -23.73
CA GLY A 347 3.49 8.61 -22.88
C GLY A 347 2.27 8.94 -22.01
N VAL A 348 1.42 7.96 -21.72
CA VAL A 348 0.13 8.12 -21.01
C VAL A 348 0.13 7.48 -19.62
N MET A 349 1.30 7.09 -19.14
CA MET A 349 1.46 6.43 -17.85
C MET A 349 0.86 7.27 -16.71
N PRO A 350 -0.15 6.76 -15.99
CA PRO A 350 -0.73 7.46 -14.84
C PRO A 350 0.30 7.84 -13.77
N VAL A 351 0.16 9.03 -13.20
CA VAL A 351 0.94 9.48 -12.05
C VAL A 351 0.58 8.62 -10.83
N GLY A 352 1.59 8.03 -10.17
CA GLY A 352 1.39 7.21 -8.96
C GLY A 352 1.65 5.71 -9.12
N LEU A 353 2.06 5.25 -10.31
CA LEU A 353 2.49 3.86 -10.57
C LEU A 353 3.89 3.52 -10.06
N SER A 354 4.57 4.52 -9.52
CA SER A 354 5.96 4.44 -9.07
C SER A 354 6.14 3.72 -7.75
N MET A 355 5.07 3.29 -7.07
CA MET A 355 5.19 2.54 -5.82
C MET A 355 5.73 1.15 -6.13
N PRO A 356 6.91 0.78 -5.59
CA PRO A 356 7.43 -0.56 -5.74
C PRO A 356 6.59 -1.57 -4.94
N ARG A 357 6.52 -2.81 -5.43
CA ARG A 357 6.09 -3.95 -4.60
C ARG A 357 6.97 -4.01 -3.35
N VAL A 358 6.35 -4.21 -2.18
CA VAL A 358 7.08 -4.23 -0.91
C VAL A 358 7.66 -5.61 -0.61
N GLY A 359 6.94 -6.69 -0.89
CA GLY A 359 7.43 -8.07 -0.73
C GLY A 359 7.31 -8.63 0.68
N LEU A 360 6.33 -8.13 1.45
CA LEU A 360 6.10 -8.56 2.83
C LEU A 360 5.56 -9.99 2.89
N THR A 361 5.90 -10.71 3.94
CA THR A 361 5.15 -11.91 4.35
C THR A 361 3.72 -11.53 4.73
N GLU A 362 2.80 -12.51 4.74
CA GLU A 362 1.41 -12.29 5.17
C GLU A 362 1.36 -11.70 6.59
N GLU A 363 2.09 -12.29 7.53
CA GLU A 363 2.21 -11.77 8.90
C GLU A 363 2.73 -10.33 8.93
N SER A 364 3.77 -10.01 8.15
CA SER A 364 4.32 -8.65 8.14
C SER A 364 3.37 -7.64 7.53
N GLN A 365 2.58 -8.04 6.53
CA GLN A 365 1.53 -7.19 5.97
C GLN A 365 0.42 -6.95 7.00
N GLU A 366 -0.04 -7.97 7.72
CA GLU A 366 -1.02 -7.83 8.81
C GLU A 366 -0.51 -6.85 9.88
N ARG A 367 0.77 -6.93 10.25
CA ARG A 367 1.41 -6.00 11.19
C ARG A 367 1.41 -4.56 10.68
N VAL A 368 1.71 -4.35 9.38
CA VAL A 368 1.62 -3.03 8.73
C VAL A 368 0.18 -2.48 8.80
N ILE A 369 -0.81 -3.30 8.46
CA ILE A 369 -2.22 -2.92 8.52
C ILE A 369 -2.65 -2.58 9.95
N ALA A 370 -2.26 -3.39 10.93
CA ALA A 370 -2.56 -3.16 12.34
C ALA A 370 -1.96 -1.83 12.85
N TYR A 371 -0.73 -1.51 12.44
CA TYR A 371 -0.14 -0.21 12.75
C TYR A 371 -0.90 0.95 12.08
N LEU A 372 -1.21 0.84 10.79
CA LEU A 372 -1.99 1.84 10.06
C LEU A 372 -3.37 2.06 10.68
N GLU A 373 -4.04 1.01 11.15
CA GLU A 373 -5.28 1.09 11.91
C GLU A 373 -5.08 1.78 13.26
N SER A 374 -4.01 1.45 13.99
CA SER A 374 -3.73 2.07 15.29
C SER A 374 -3.57 3.59 15.21
N VAL A 375 -3.03 4.09 14.09
CA VAL A 375 -2.85 5.54 13.85
C VAL A 375 -4.07 6.16 13.19
N GLY A 376 -4.62 5.48 12.18
CA GLY A 376 -5.71 5.93 11.34
C GLY A 376 -7.09 5.90 12.02
N ASP A 377 -7.25 4.99 12.96
CA ASP A 377 -8.50 4.73 13.67
C ASP A 377 -8.25 4.30 15.12
N SER A 378 -7.43 5.08 15.83
CA SER A 378 -7.02 4.84 17.24
C SER A 378 -8.18 4.66 18.24
N LYS A 379 -9.40 5.00 17.85
CA LYS A 379 -10.62 4.92 18.67
C LYS A 379 -11.65 3.94 18.12
N LYS A 380 -11.28 3.06 17.19
CA LYS A 380 -12.16 2.04 16.60
C LYS A 380 -12.84 1.19 17.66
N GLN A 381 -12.04 0.57 18.54
CA GLN A 381 -12.56 -0.31 19.60
C GLN A 381 -13.51 0.42 20.56
N GLU A 382 -13.14 1.63 21.00
CA GLU A 382 -14.01 2.46 21.86
C GLU A 382 -15.32 2.83 21.17
N ARG A 383 -15.26 3.17 19.88
CA ARG A 383 -16.42 3.54 19.06
C ARG A 383 -17.35 2.35 18.83
N GLU A 384 -16.80 1.18 18.48
CA GLU A 384 -17.58 -0.04 18.25
C GLU A 384 -18.25 -0.52 19.52
N ALA A 385 -17.54 -0.53 20.64
CA ALA A 385 -18.10 -0.86 21.94
C ALA A 385 -19.23 0.11 22.33
N LEU A 386 -19.00 1.43 22.20
CA LEU A 386 -20.01 2.44 22.51
C LEU A 386 -21.23 2.34 21.59
N GLY A 387 -21.01 2.04 20.30
CA GLY A 387 -22.08 1.88 19.31
C GLY A 387 -23.08 0.80 19.71
N VAL A 388 -22.61 -0.34 20.20
CA VAL A 388 -23.48 -1.43 20.69
C VAL A 388 -24.34 -0.97 21.86
N TYR A 389 -23.75 -0.28 22.85
CA TYR A 389 -24.51 0.26 23.98
C TYR A 389 -25.57 1.29 23.55
N LEU A 390 -25.23 2.17 22.62
CA LEU A 390 -26.18 3.16 22.08
C LEU A 390 -27.35 2.50 21.35
N ILE A 391 -27.08 1.48 20.52
CA ILE A 391 -28.13 0.73 19.81
C ILE A 391 -29.10 0.08 20.80
N ILE A 392 -28.57 -0.56 21.86
CA ILE A 392 -29.39 -1.17 22.91
C ILE A 392 -30.22 -0.10 23.64
N PHE A 393 -29.60 1.03 24.03
CA PHE A 393 -30.29 2.12 24.70
C PHE A 393 -31.45 2.68 23.86
N PHE A 394 -31.21 2.97 22.58
CA PHE A 394 -32.25 3.46 21.68
C PHE A 394 -33.34 2.40 21.45
N GLY A 395 -32.99 1.11 21.39
CA GLY A 395 -33.96 0.03 21.32
C GLY A 395 -34.91 0.03 22.53
N VAL A 396 -34.36 0.09 23.75
CA VAL A 396 -35.15 0.13 24.99
C VAL A 396 -36.00 1.40 25.08
N MET A 397 -35.40 2.57 24.83
CA MET A 397 -36.10 3.85 24.87
C MET A 397 -37.22 3.93 23.84
N SER A 398 -37.03 3.37 22.65
CA SER A 398 -38.06 3.30 21.62
C SER A 398 -39.26 2.47 22.08
N VAL A 399 -39.03 1.34 22.75
CA VAL A 399 -40.10 0.51 23.32
C VAL A 399 -40.83 1.26 24.44
N LEU A 400 -40.11 1.89 25.37
CA LEU A 400 -40.72 2.65 26.46
C LEU A 400 -41.54 3.84 25.94
N ALA A 401 -40.99 4.61 24.99
CA ALA A 401 -41.68 5.72 24.35
C ALA A 401 -42.95 5.24 23.62
N TYR A 402 -42.88 4.10 22.94
CA TYR A 402 -44.04 3.50 22.28
C TYR A 402 -45.13 3.10 23.29
N LEU A 403 -44.75 2.42 24.38
CA LEU A 403 -45.70 2.03 25.43
C LEU A 403 -46.31 3.24 26.13
N TRP A 404 -45.51 4.26 26.43
CA TRP A 404 -45.97 5.50 27.04
C TRP A 404 -46.94 6.25 26.13
N LYS A 405 -46.59 6.41 24.84
CA LYS A 405 -47.51 6.96 23.84
C LYS A 405 -48.82 6.18 23.80
N ARG A 406 -48.78 4.85 23.71
CA ARG A 406 -49.98 4.00 23.69
C ARG A 406 -50.84 4.21 24.94
N LYS A 407 -50.23 4.38 26.12
CA LYS A 407 -50.94 4.65 27.37
C LYS A 407 -51.64 6.01 27.36
N ILE A 408 -50.94 7.07 26.97
CA ILE A 408 -51.48 8.45 26.98
C ILE A 408 -52.58 8.62 25.94
N TRP A 409 -52.38 8.10 24.73
CA TRP A 409 -53.31 8.32 23.62
C TRP A 409 -54.56 7.43 23.66
N LYS A 410 -54.59 6.38 24.50
CA LYS A 410 -55.77 5.51 24.70
C LYS A 410 -57.01 6.28 25.22
N GLN A 411 -56.82 7.46 25.82
CA GLN A 411 -57.93 8.27 26.34
C GLN A 411 -58.50 9.25 25.31
N LEU A 412 -57.80 9.50 24.21
CA LEU A 412 -58.22 10.43 23.18
C LEU A 412 -58.86 9.69 22.00
N HIS A 413 -58.37 8.49 21.65
CA HIS A 413 -58.91 7.60 20.61
C HIS A 413 -58.90 6.13 21.03
#